data_AF-A0A4Q4CUI8-F1
#
_entry.id   AF-A0A4Q4CUI8-F1
#
_cell.length_a   1.000
_cell.length_b   1.000
_cell.length_c   1.000
_cell.angle_alpha   90.00
_cell.angle_beta   90.00
_cell.angle_gamma   90.00
#
_symmetry.space_group_name_H-M   'P 1'
#
loop_
_entity.id
_entity.type
_entity.pdbx_description
1 polymer ?
#
loop_
_entity_poly.entity_id
_entity_poly.type
_entity_poly.pdbx_seq_one_letter_code
_entity_poly.pdbx_strand_id
1 'polypeptide(L)'
;VLNPSFDHPGIVDNPELITEIRRDEMDRAREILGIRQDWLGWVDSGWPEGDPKPPLPEGCFALVPLEEAAAPLVKLIREFRPHVMTTYDEKGGYPHPDHIKCHEISMYAYEAASDPERYPELGEPWQVAKVYYHHGWSWDRMNAIAEGLKERGLPNPYEERFKDWKRDPEREARLTTRVECAEYFSVRDQALLAHATQIDPDGFWFAIPRDLERDVWPTEDFELVHSTVETSVPETDLFAGLR
;
A
#
# COMPACT_ATOMS: atom_id res chain seq x y z
N VAL A 1 11.06 -11.57 -12.24
CA VAL A 1 10.52 -12.45 -11.18
C VAL A 1 11.32 -12.16 -9.91
N LEU A 2 10.66 -11.86 -8.79
CA LEU A 2 11.32 -11.58 -7.50
C LEU A 2 11.35 -12.80 -6.59
N ASN A 3 10.38 -13.70 -6.71
CA ASN A 3 10.40 -14.99 -6.01
C ASN A 3 11.45 -15.92 -6.65
N PRO A 4 12.56 -16.25 -5.97
CA PRO A 4 13.60 -17.11 -6.52
C PRO A 4 13.13 -18.56 -6.72
N SER A 5 12.08 -18.98 -6.02
CA SER A 5 11.51 -20.33 -6.06
C SER A 5 10.44 -20.48 -7.15
N PHE A 6 10.09 -19.40 -7.85
CA PHE A 6 9.10 -19.43 -8.92
C PHE A 6 9.67 -20.04 -10.21
N ASP A 7 9.02 -21.09 -10.70
CA ASP A 7 9.34 -21.75 -11.97
C ASP A 7 8.08 -21.77 -12.85
N HIS A 8 8.21 -21.27 -14.08
CA HIS A 8 7.14 -21.27 -15.07
C HIS A 8 7.71 -21.61 -16.45
N PRO A 9 7.18 -22.65 -17.12
CA PRO A 9 7.61 -23.01 -18.47
C PRO A 9 7.48 -21.82 -19.43
N GLY A 10 8.58 -21.45 -20.09
CA GLY A 10 8.58 -20.39 -21.11
C GLY A 10 8.70 -18.95 -20.61
N ILE A 11 8.75 -18.68 -19.30
CA ILE A 11 8.98 -17.30 -18.82
C ILE A 11 10.40 -16.81 -19.15
N VAL A 12 11.36 -17.73 -19.17
CA VAL A 12 12.75 -17.46 -19.57
C VAL A 12 12.83 -17.11 -21.06
N ASP A 13 12.03 -17.79 -21.88
CA ASP A 13 12.02 -17.62 -23.34
C ASP A 13 11.09 -16.49 -23.82
N ASN A 14 10.17 -16.03 -22.96
CA ASN A 14 9.24 -14.93 -23.25
C ASN A 14 8.99 -14.06 -22.00
N PRO A 15 9.87 -13.07 -21.74
CA PRO A 15 9.74 -12.16 -20.61
C PRO A 15 8.45 -11.35 -20.60
N GLU A 16 7.80 -11.12 -21.74
CA GLU A 16 6.54 -10.37 -21.86
C GLU A 16 5.37 -11.10 -21.17
N LEU A 17 5.47 -12.42 -20.95
CA LEU A 17 4.48 -13.20 -20.20
C LEU A 17 4.33 -12.70 -18.76
N ILE A 18 5.32 -11.99 -18.21
CA ILE A 18 5.26 -11.52 -16.82
C ILE A 18 4.05 -10.61 -16.57
N THR A 19 3.63 -9.81 -17.55
CA THR A 19 2.49 -8.90 -17.41
C THR A 19 1.18 -9.67 -17.38
N GLU A 20 1.03 -10.72 -18.19
CA GLU A 20 -0.14 -11.60 -18.19
C GLU A 20 -0.21 -12.40 -16.88
N ILE A 21 0.91 -13.01 -16.46
CA ILE A 21 0.99 -13.76 -15.19
C ILE A 21 0.62 -12.86 -14.02
N ARG A 22 1.21 -11.65 -13.91
CA ARG A 22 0.91 -10.73 -12.80
C ARG A 22 -0.54 -10.20 -12.83
N ARG A 23 -1.20 -10.20 -13.99
CA ARG A 23 -2.63 -9.89 -14.10
C ARG A 23 -3.47 -11.01 -13.48
N ASP A 24 -3.16 -12.26 -13.80
CA ASP A 24 -3.84 -13.43 -13.21
C ASP A 24 -3.60 -13.54 -11.70
N GLU A 25 -2.37 -13.25 -11.24
CA GLU A 25 -2.03 -13.18 -9.82
C GLU A 25 -2.86 -12.12 -9.08
N MET A 26 -3.00 -10.93 -9.68
CA MET A 26 -3.82 -9.85 -9.13
C MET A 26 -5.30 -10.22 -9.11
N ASP A 27 -5.82 -10.83 -10.18
CA ASP A 27 -7.21 -11.30 -10.24
C ASP A 27 -7.49 -12.34 -9.15
N ARG A 28 -6.54 -13.24 -8.90
CA ARG A 28 -6.64 -14.22 -7.82
C ARG A 28 -6.61 -13.57 -6.43
N ALA A 29 -5.70 -12.61 -6.20
CA ALA A 29 -5.65 -11.87 -4.94
C ALA A 29 -6.95 -11.10 -4.69
N ARG A 30 -7.49 -10.45 -5.73
CA ARG A 30 -8.79 -9.75 -5.71
C ARG A 30 -9.94 -10.66 -5.29
N GLU A 31 -10.00 -11.89 -5.83
CA GLU A 31 -10.99 -12.89 -5.44
C GLU A 31 -10.88 -13.31 -3.97
N ILE A 32 -9.65 -13.54 -3.49
CA ILE A 32 -9.39 -13.95 -2.11
C ILE A 32 -9.82 -12.85 -1.13
N LEU A 33 -9.51 -11.59 -1.45
CA LEU A 33 -9.87 -10.43 -0.64
C LEU A 33 -11.37 -10.08 -0.73
N GLY A 34 -12.08 -10.59 -1.75
CA GLY A 34 -13.49 -10.26 -1.97
C GLY A 34 -13.72 -8.81 -2.40
N ILE A 35 -12.75 -8.20 -3.09
CA ILE A 35 -12.79 -6.77 -3.48
C ILE A 35 -13.11 -6.59 -4.97
N ARG A 36 -13.48 -5.35 -5.32
CA ARG A 36 -13.45 -4.86 -6.70
C ARG A 36 -12.15 -4.11 -6.93
N GLN A 37 -11.66 -4.13 -8.16
CA GLN A 37 -10.43 -3.49 -8.58
C GLN A 37 -10.65 -2.81 -9.92
N ASP A 38 -10.07 -1.62 -10.08
CA ASP A 38 -10.01 -0.89 -11.34
C ASP A 38 -8.54 -0.63 -11.72
N TRP A 39 -8.18 -0.92 -12.97
CA TRP A 39 -6.85 -0.61 -13.50
C TRP A 39 -6.84 0.82 -14.06
N LEU A 40 -5.96 1.69 -13.57
CA LEU A 40 -5.82 3.06 -14.11
C LEU A 40 -5.12 3.09 -15.48
N GLY A 41 -4.47 2.00 -15.89
CA GLY A 41 -3.94 1.81 -17.24
C GLY A 41 -2.50 2.28 -17.48
N TRP A 42 -1.77 2.65 -16.43
CA TRP A 42 -0.38 3.13 -16.54
C TRP A 42 0.65 1.99 -16.55
N VAL A 43 1.80 2.23 -17.18
CA VAL A 43 2.93 1.30 -17.25
C VAL A 43 3.83 1.47 -16.02
N ASP A 44 4.20 0.36 -15.38
CA ASP A 44 5.15 0.30 -14.24
C ASP A 44 6.47 1.02 -14.58
N SER A 45 6.94 1.90 -13.70
CA SER A 45 8.19 2.65 -13.89
C SER A 45 9.44 1.85 -13.59
N GLY A 46 9.27 0.71 -12.91
CA GLY A 46 10.35 -0.12 -12.40
C GLY A 46 11.15 0.56 -11.30
N TRP A 47 12.16 -0.17 -10.81
CA TRP A 47 13.10 0.32 -9.82
C TRP A 47 14.41 0.75 -10.49
N PRO A 48 14.77 2.05 -10.47
CA PRO A 48 16.03 2.51 -11.05
C PRO A 48 17.22 2.11 -10.18
N GLU A 49 18.09 1.25 -10.73
CA GLU A 49 19.33 0.81 -10.09
C GLU A 49 20.57 1.58 -10.61
N GLY A 50 21.50 1.92 -9.70
CA GLY A 50 22.74 2.63 -10.02
C GLY A 50 22.95 3.91 -9.21
N ASP A 51 24.18 4.44 -9.23
CA ASP A 51 24.53 5.73 -8.63
C ASP A 51 25.43 6.56 -9.58
N PRO A 52 24.95 7.70 -10.14
CA PRO A 52 23.58 8.23 -10.01
C PRO A 52 22.54 7.31 -10.67
N LYS A 53 21.29 7.39 -10.21
CA LYS A 53 20.19 6.64 -10.80
C LYS A 53 20.00 6.99 -12.28
N PRO A 54 19.74 6.01 -13.16
CA PRO A 54 19.40 6.28 -14.56
C PRO A 54 18.06 7.02 -14.66
N PRO A 55 17.78 7.69 -15.79
CA PRO A 55 16.45 8.23 -16.06
C PRO A 55 15.42 7.08 -16.13
N LEU A 56 14.18 7.40 -15.79
CA LEU A 56 13.08 6.45 -15.89
C LEU A 56 12.71 6.15 -17.36
N PRO A 57 12.14 4.97 -17.67
CA PRO A 57 11.69 4.64 -19.02
C PRO A 57 10.66 5.63 -19.56
N GLU A 58 10.75 5.98 -20.84
CA GLU A 58 9.77 6.88 -21.47
C GLU A 58 8.36 6.26 -21.43
N GLY A 59 7.36 7.08 -21.11
CA GLY A 59 5.95 6.66 -21.05
C GLY A 59 5.56 5.87 -19.80
N CYS A 60 6.46 5.71 -18.82
CA CYS A 60 6.10 5.09 -17.54
C CYS A 60 5.24 6.01 -16.66
N PHE A 61 4.52 5.40 -15.71
CA PHE A 61 3.57 6.05 -14.84
C PHE A 61 4.14 7.28 -14.11
N ALA A 62 5.35 7.16 -13.54
CA ALA A 62 5.97 8.24 -12.79
C ALA A 62 6.29 9.48 -13.65
N LEU A 63 6.41 9.33 -14.97
CA LEU A 63 6.66 10.44 -15.90
C LEU A 63 5.38 11.02 -16.52
N VAL A 64 4.22 10.38 -16.37
CA VAL A 64 2.94 10.91 -16.89
C VAL A 64 2.61 12.24 -16.19
N PRO A 65 2.19 13.29 -16.91
CA PRO A 65 1.74 14.55 -16.30
C PRO A 65 0.70 14.31 -15.20
N LEU A 66 0.78 15.05 -14.09
CA LEU A 66 -0.02 14.78 -12.89
C LEU A 66 -1.53 14.77 -13.19
N GLU A 67 -2.00 15.76 -13.93
CA GLU A 67 -3.41 15.95 -14.28
C GLU A 67 -3.94 14.82 -15.19
N GLU A 68 -3.10 14.33 -16.10
CA GLU A 68 -3.43 13.20 -16.97
C GLU A 68 -3.47 11.90 -16.17
N ALA A 69 -2.46 11.68 -15.33
CA ALA A 69 -2.33 10.50 -14.48
C ALA A 69 -3.49 10.35 -13.48
N ALA A 70 -3.98 11.48 -12.96
CA ALA A 70 -5.03 11.53 -11.94
C ALA A 70 -6.46 11.50 -12.51
N ALA A 71 -6.69 11.88 -13.76
CA ALA A 71 -8.03 11.97 -14.34
C ALA A 71 -8.85 10.66 -14.22
N PRO A 72 -8.29 9.46 -14.48
CA PRO A 72 -9.01 8.20 -14.26
C PRO A 72 -9.42 7.99 -12.79
N LEU A 73 -8.59 8.42 -11.84
CA LEU A 73 -8.88 8.31 -10.41
C LEU A 73 -9.98 9.29 -9.98
N VAL A 74 -10.00 10.52 -10.51
CA VAL A 74 -11.09 11.49 -10.29
C VAL A 74 -12.44 10.90 -10.68
N LYS A 75 -12.49 10.30 -11.88
CA LYS A 75 -13.69 9.61 -12.37
C LYS A 75 -14.13 8.50 -11.40
N LEU A 76 -13.20 7.64 -10.98
CA LEU A 76 -13.51 6.54 -10.05
C LEU A 76 -14.01 7.05 -8.69
N ILE A 77 -13.43 8.13 -8.15
CA ILE A 77 -13.91 8.73 -6.89
C ILE A 77 -15.36 9.23 -7.05
N ARG A 78 -15.68 9.90 -8.16
CA ARG A 78 -17.03 10.44 -8.41
C ARG A 78 -18.07 9.35 -8.68
N GLU A 79 -17.67 8.26 -9.32
CA GLU A 79 -18.53 7.10 -9.58
C GLU A 79 -18.75 6.24 -8.33
N PHE A 80 -17.68 5.91 -7.60
CA PHE A 80 -17.74 5.05 -6.43
C PHE A 80 -18.23 5.77 -5.17
N ARG A 81 -17.99 7.08 -5.08
CA ARG A 81 -18.32 7.94 -3.94
C ARG A 81 -17.79 7.40 -2.60
N PRO A 82 -16.46 7.19 -2.48
CA PRO A 82 -15.88 6.66 -1.25
C PRO A 82 -16.01 7.67 -0.11
N HIS A 83 -16.46 7.20 1.06
CA HIS A 83 -16.40 8.01 2.28
C HIS A 83 -14.96 8.16 2.80
N VAL A 84 -14.13 7.14 2.59
CA VAL A 84 -12.76 7.04 3.07
C VAL A 84 -11.84 6.66 1.92
N MET A 85 -10.68 7.30 1.84
CA MET A 85 -9.57 6.89 0.97
C MET A 85 -8.32 6.58 1.79
N THR A 86 -7.53 5.62 1.32
CA THR A 86 -6.20 5.32 1.84
C THR A 86 -5.17 5.37 0.72
N THR A 87 -3.99 5.93 0.96
CA THR A 87 -2.90 5.96 -0.03
C THR A 87 -1.53 5.90 0.66
N TYR A 88 -0.44 6.07 -0.09
CA TYR A 88 0.92 6.19 0.46
C TYR A 88 1.14 7.57 1.09
N ASP A 89 2.11 7.66 1.99
CA ASP A 89 2.63 8.96 2.42
C ASP A 89 3.45 9.64 1.30
N GLU A 90 3.92 10.86 1.55
CA GLU A 90 4.69 11.66 0.60
C GLU A 90 6.02 11.01 0.16
N LYS A 91 6.47 9.98 0.89
CA LYS A 91 7.68 9.22 0.58
C LYS A 91 7.39 7.90 -0.15
N GLY A 92 6.12 7.58 -0.38
CA GLY A 92 5.70 6.32 -0.99
C GLY A 92 5.80 5.12 -0.05
N GLY A 93 5.98 5.33 1.26
CA GLY A 93 6.39 4.31 2.24
C GLY A 93 7.85 3.86 2.09
N TYR A 94 8.31 3.63 0.86
CA TYR A 94 9.72 3.58 0.45
C TYR A 94 9.84 4.28 -0.92
N PRO A 95 11.04 4.75 -1.33
CA PRO A 95 11.18 5.75 -2.39
C PRO A 95 11.04 5.16 -3.82
N HIS A 96 10.06 4.29 -4.03
CA HIS A 96 9.68 3.80 -5.36
C HIS A 96 9.00 4.93 -6.13
N PRO A 97 9.42 5.23 -7.38
CA PRO A 97 8.81 6.29 -8.18
C PRO A 97 7.29 6.17 -8.29
N ASP A 98 6.78 4.96 -8.53
CA ASP A 98 5.33 4.74 -8.64
C ASP A 98 4.55 4.92 -7.33
N HIS A 99 5.16 4.68 -6.16
CA HIS A 99 4.48 4.91 -4.90
C HIS A 99 4.35 6.41 -4.60
N ILE A 100 5.41 7.17 -4.91
CA ILE A 100 5.40 8.64 -4.83
C ILE A 100 4.36 9.18 -5.82
N LYS A 101 4.35 8.71 -7.07
CA LYS A 101 3.36 9.12 -8.07
C LYS A 101 1.93 8.76 -7.64
N CYS A 102 1.74 7.58 -7.05
CA CYS A 102 0.45 7.14 -6.51
C CYS A 102 -0.04 8.09 -5.41
N HIS A 103 0.84 8.49 -4.48
CA HIS A 103 0.52 9.52 -3.49
C HIS A 103 0.10 10.83 -4.16
N GLU A 104 0.91 11.36 -5.09
CA GLU A 104 0.64 12.63 -5.78
C GLU A 104 -0.74 12.61 -6.48
N ILE A 105 -1.03 11.56 -7.28
CA ILE A 105 -2.30 11.48 -8.00
C ILE A 105 -3.48 11.26 -7.04
N SER A 106 -3.28 10.57 -5.91
CA SER A 106 -4.33 10.32 -4.93
C SER A 106 -4.76 11.63 -4.26
N MET A 107 -3.80 12.45 -3.84
CA MET A 107 -4.06 13.74 -3.21
C MET A 107 -4.62 14.75 -4.19
N TYR A 108 -4.09 14.78 -5.42
CA TYR A 108 -4.64 15.60 -6.50
C TYR A 108 -6.09 15.21 -6.80
N ALA A 109 -6.38 13.90 -6.92
CA ALA A 109 -7.72 13.42 -7.26
C ALA A 109 -8.72 13.62 -6.11
N TYR A 110 -8.28 13.51 -4.85
CA TYR A 110 -9.09 13.86 -3.68
C TYR A 110 -9.62 15.29 -3.76
N GLU A 111 -8.75 16.26 -4.07
CA GLU A 111 -9.15 17.66 -4.23
C GLU A 111 -9.98 17.90 -5.49
N ALA A 112 -9.58 17.32 -6.63
CA ALA A 112 -10.25 17.51 -7.91
C ALA A 112 -11.67 16.89 -7.92
N ALA A 113 -11.86 15.79 -7.21
CA ALA A 113 -13.13 15.08 -7.20
C ALA A 113 -14.26 15.92 -6.57
N SER A 114 -13.97 16.79 -5.62
CA SER A 114 -14.97 17.66 -4.97
C SER A 114 -15.19 19.01 -5.65
N ASP A 115 -14.34 19.37 -6.61
CA ASP A 115 -14.41 20.63 -7.34
C ASP A 115 -15.31 20.53 -8.59
N PRO A 116 -16.43 21.27 -8.68
CA PRO A 116 -17.32 21.26 -9.85
C PRO A 116 -16.70 21.84 -11.13
N GLU A 117 -15.66 22.67 -11.03
CA GLU A 117 -15.01 23.30 -12.20
C GLU A 117 -13.94 22.41 -12.82
N ARG A 118 -13.44 21.42 -12.07
CA ARG A 118 -12.40 20.48 -12.54
C ARG A 118 -13.05 19.21 -13.08
N TYR A 119 -12.65 18.81 -14.28
CA TYR A 119 -13.14 17.59 -14.94
C TYR A 119 -14.67 17.43 -14.93
N PRO A 120 -15.48 18.44 -15.30
CA PRO A 120 -16.95 18.35 -15.24
C PRO A 120 -17.52 17.19 -16.05
N GLU A 121 -16.80 16.72 -17.07
CA GLU A 121 -17.15 15.56 -17.89
C GLU A 121 -16.99 14.20 -17.17
N LEU A 122 -16.30 14.15 -16.02
CA LEU A 122 -16.02 12.92 -15.26
C LEU A 122 -17.05 12.62 -14.16
N GLY A 123 -18.23 13.22 -14.26
CA GLY A 123 -19.37 12.97 -13.36
C GLY A 123 -19.54 14.02 -12.26
N GLU A 124 -20.57 13.83 -11.44
CA GLU A 124 -20.92 14.75 -10.35
C GLU A 124 -19.83 14.82 -9.27
N PRO A 125 -19.50 16.02 -8.75
CA PRO A 125 -18.51 16.16 -7.70
C PRO A 125 -18.81 15.32 -6.46
N TRP A 126 -17.75 14.82 -5.83
CA TRP A 126 -17.82 14.05 -4.61
C TRP A 126 -16.69 14.44 -3.65
N GLN A 127 -17.07 14.86 -2.45
CA GLN A 127 -16.13 15.11 -1.36
C GLN A 127 -15.94 13.83 -0.55
N VAL A 128 -14.75 13.25 -0.64
CA VAL A 128 -14.33 12.17 0.24
C VAL A 128 -14.21 12.73 1.65
N ALA A 129 -14.76 12.02 2.64
CA ALA A 129 -14.87 12.57 3.97
C ALA A 129 -13.55 12.51 4.75
N LYS A 130 -12.77 11.43 4.58
CA LYS A 130 -11.50 11.20 5.28
C LYS A 130 -10.44 10.58 4.36
N VAL A 131 -9.20 10.99 4.52
CA VAL A 131 -8.03 10.44 3.80
C VAL A 131 -6.98 10.00 4.81
N TYR A 132 -6.44 8.80 4.61
CA TYR A 132 -5.39 8.22 5.44
C TYR A 132 -4.16 7.83 4.63
N TYR A 133 -2.98 7.94 5.24
CA TYR A 133 -1.78 7.24 4.78
C TYR A 133 -1.61 5.93 5.55
N HIS A 134 -1.28 4.85 4.86
CA HIS A 134 -0.91 3.60 5.55
C HIS A 134 0.53 3.69 6.06
N HIS A 135 0.76 3.22 7.28
CA HIS A 135 2.05 3.26 7.96
C HIS A 135 2.44 1.89 8.51
N GLY A 136 2.61 0.91 7.61
CA GLY A 136 2.93 -0.47 8.01
C GLY A 136 4.30 -0.67 8.66
N TRP A 137 5.19 0.32 8.64
CA TRP A 137 6.57 0.22 9.15
C TRP A 137 6.88 1.27 10.22
N SER A 138 6.27 1.11 11.39
CA SER A 138 6.52 1.90 12.60
C SER A 138 7.56 1.25 13.51
N TRP A 139 8.28 2.07 14.29
CA TRP A 139 9.21 1.55 15.28
C TRP A 139 8.46 0.75 16.35
N ASP A 140 7.33 1.28 16.84
CA ASP A 140 6.55 0.63 17.90
C ASP A 140 6.09 -0.79 17.48
N ARG A 141 5.58 -0.96 16.25
CA ARG A 141 5.20 -2.29 15.71
C ARG A 141 6.37 -3.24 15.67
N MET A 142 7.48 -2.80 15.07
CA MET A 142 8.64 -3.66 14.85
C MET A 142 9.29 -4.05 16.18
N ASN A 143 9.33 -3.13 17.15
CA ASN A 143 9.83 -3.41 18.49
C ASN A 143 8.92 -4.39 19.25
N ALA A 144 7.59 -4.26 19.14
CA ALA A 144 6.66 -5.21 19.74
C ALA A 144 6.84 -6.63 19.18
N ILE A 145 7.01 -6.75 17.86
CA ILE A 145 7.31 -8.04 17.21
C ILE A 145 8.68 -8.58 17.67
N ALA A 146 9.71 -7.74 17.73
CA ALA A 146 11.05 -8.14 18.15
C ALA A 146 11.08 -8.68 19.59
N GLU A 147 10.42 -8.00 20.54
CA GLU A 147 10.32 -8.48 21.92
C GLU A 147 9.46 -9.75 22.00
N GLY A 148 8.36 -9.85 21.25
CA GLY A 148 7.56 -11.07 21.17
C GLY A 148 8.36 -12.29 20.66
N LEU A 149 9.22 -12.11 19.65
CA LEU A 149 10.08 -13.17 19.12
C LEU A 149 11.11 -13.61 20.17
N LYS A 150 11.73 -12.64 20.84
CA LYS A 150 12.71 -12.86 21.90
C LYS A 150 12.11 -13.62 23.09
N GLU A 151 10.90 -13.28 23.51
CA GLU A 151 10.17 -13.99 24.57
C GLU A 151 9.89 -15.46 24.21
N ARG A 152 9.66 -15.75 22.92
CA ARG A 152 9.46 -17.11 22.40
C ARG A 152 10.75 -17.84 22.00
N GLY A 153 11.91 -17.21 22.14
CA GLY A 153 13.20 -17.78 21.71
C GLY A 153 13.31 -17.98 20.20
N LEU A 154 12.60 -17.18 19.40
CA LEU A 154 12.60 -17.22 17.94
C LEU A 154 13.59 -16.21 17.34
N PRO A 155 14.16 -16.50 16.15
CA PRO A 155 15.04 -15.55 15.47
C PRO A 155 14.29 -14.29 15.05
N ASN A 156 14.93 -13.13 15.18
CA ASN A 156 14.38 -11.84 14.74
C ASN A 156 14.86 -11.51 13.31
N PRO A 157 13.98 -11.55 12.29
CA PRO A 157 14.37 -11.24 10.91
C PRO A 157 14.72 -9.75 10.70
N TYR A 158 14.44 -8.89 11.68
CA TYR A 158 14.74 -7.46 11.63
C TYR A 158 16.01 -7.07 12.39
N GLU A 159 16.77 -8.02 12.96
CA GLU A 159 17.91 -7.73 13.84
C GLU A 159 18.94 -6.79 13.19
N GLU A 160 19.32 -7.04 11.94
CA GLU A 160 20.24 -6.17 11.20
C GLU A 160 19.67 -4.76 10.99
N ARG A 161 18.37 -4.65 10.68
CA ARG A 161 17.71 -3.36 10.47
C ARG A 161 17.70 -2.53 11.77
N PHE A 162 17.54 -3.17 12.92
CA PHE A 162 17.54 -2.51 14.21
C PHE A 162 18.89 -1.87 14.59
N LYS A 163 20.01 -2.30 13.98
CA LYS A 163 21.32 -1.70 14.27
C LYS A 163 21.40 -0.23 13.88
N ASP A 164 20.79 0.12 12.74
CA ASP A 164 20.83 1.48 12.19
C ASP A 164 19.50 2.23 12.35
N TRP A 165 18.41 1.53 12.69
CA TRP A 165 17.10 2.15 12.85
C TRP A 165 16.93 2.81 14.22
N LYS A 166 17.04 4.13 14.24
CA LYS A 166 16.73 4.95 15.42
C LYS A 166 15.24 5.29 15.46
N ARG A 167 14.64 5.20 16.65
CA ARG A 167 13.28 5.66 16.90
C ARG A 167 13.20 7.17 16.64
N ASP A 168 12.21 7.57 15.87
CA ASP A 168 11.93 8.97 15.55
C ASP A 168 10.55 9.34 16.13
N PRO A 169 10.50 10.05 17.27
CA PRO A 169 9.25 10.41 17.93
C PRO A 169 8.30 11.23 17.05
N GLU A 170 8.82 12.06 16.15
CA GLU A 170 7.99 12.88 15.26
C GLU A 170 7.30 12.00 14.22
N ARG A 171 8.02 11.01 13.68
CA ARG A 171 7.45 10.02 12.78
C ARG A 171 6.43 9.12 13.48
N GLU A 172 6.72 8.65 14.68
CA GLU A 172 5.77 7.81 15.43
C GLU A 172 4.50 8.57 15.82
N ALA A 173 4.60 9.89 16.06
CA ALA A 173 3.43 10.74 16.34
C ALA A 173 2.47 10.91 15.14
N ARG A 174 2.90 10.58 13.91
CA ARG A 174 2.02 10.54 12.73
C ARG A 174 1.00 9.41 12.80
N LEU A 175 1.27 8.35 13.58
CA LEU A 175 0.32 7.27 13.78
C LEU A 175 -0.85 7.75 14.62
N THR A 176 -1.99 7.92 13.97
CA THR A 176 -3.21 8.44 14.59
C THR A 176 -4.30 7.39 14.64
N THR A 177 -4.18 6.29 13.90
CA THR A 177 -5.26 5.31 13.77
C THR A 177 -4.71 3.89 13.71
N ARG A 178 -5.32 2.97 14.46
CA ARG A 178 -4.98 1.55 14.45
C ARG A 178 -6.24 0.71 14.31
N VAL A 179 -6.36 -0.03 13.22
CA VAL A 179 -7.54 -0.84 12.92
C VAL A 179 -7.24 -2.30 13.25
N GLU A 180 -7.98 -2.87 14.19
CA GLU A 180 -7.94 -4.30 14.51
C GLU A 180 -8.27 -5.12 13.25
N CYS A 181 -7.35 -5.98 12.83
CA CYS A 181 -7.50 -6.76 11.61
C CYS A 181 -6.92 -8.17 11.72
N ALA A 182 -6.52 -8.60 12.92
CA ALA A 182 -5.89 -9.91 13.11
C ALA A 182 -6.77 -11.08 12.65
N GLU A 183 -8.10 -10.98 12.73
CA GLU A 183 -9.00 -12.01 12.18
C GLU A 183 -8.83 -12.22 10.66
N TYR A 184 -8.37 -11.19 9.93
CA TYR A 184 -8.17 -11.21 8.48
C TYR A 184 -6.74 -11.54 8.04
N PHE A 185 -5.78 -11.72 8.96
CA PHE A 185 -4.38 -12.03 8.60
C PHE A 185 -4.25 -13.26 7.71
N SER A 186 -5.08 -14.29 7.92
CA SER A 186 -5.08 -15.49 7.07
C SER A 186 -5.56 -15.22 5.64
N VAL A 187 -6.48 -14.28 5.45
CA VAL A 187 -6.98 -13.86 4.13
C VAL A 187 -5.94 -12.99 3.44
N ARG A 188 -5.33 -12.04 4.18
CA ARG A 188 -4.19 -11.22 3.73
C ARG A 188 -3.05 -12.10 3.22
N ASP A 189 -2.67 -13.11 3.99
CA ASP A 189 -1.57 -14.02 3.64
C ASP A 189 -1.88 -14.82 2.37
N GLN A 190 -3.10 -15.34 2.22
CA GLN A 190 -3.52 -16.04 1.00
C GLN A 190 -3.50 -15.12 -0.22
N ALA A 191 -3.94 -13.87 -0.08
CA ALA A 191 -3.90 -12.89 -1.16
C ALA A 191 -2.45 -12.54 -1.53
N LEU A 192 -1.56 -12.41 -0.54
CA LEU A 192 -0.14 -12.18 -0.78
C LEU A 192 0.51 -13.36 -1.52
N LEU A 193 0.22 -14.60 -1.11
CA LEU A 193 0.71 -15.82 -1.76
C LEU A 193 0.20 -15.99 -3.20
N ALA A 194 -0.91 -15.34 -3.58
CA ALA A 194 -1.38 -15.36 -4.96
C ALA A 194 -0.39 -14.68 -5.92
N HIS A 195 0.46 -13.78 -5.43
CA HIS A 195 1.52 -13.12 -6.21
C HIS A 195 2.78 -14.00 -6.31
N ALA A 196 2.65 -15.20 -6.87
CA ALA A 196 3.69 -16.23 -6.87
C ALA A 196 5.02 -15.79 -7.51
N THR A 197 5.01 -14.90 -8.50
CA THR A 197 6.22 -14.33 -9.12
C THR A 197 6.92 -13.31 -8.23
N GLN A 198 6.24 -12.77 -7.23
CA GLN A 198 6.72 -11.70 -6.35
C GLN A 198 7.04 -12.21 -4.94
N ILE A 199 6.27 -13.18 -4.45
CA ILE A 199 6.27 -13.61 -3.07
C ILE A 199 6.73 -15.05 -2.97
N ASP A 200 7.84 -15.25 -2.26
CA ASP A 200 8.30 -16.57 -1.83
C ASP A 200 7.49 -17.02 -0.59
N PRO A 201 6.81 -18.18 -0.62
CA PRO A 201 6.09 -18.73 0.53
C PRO A 201 6.97 -18.98 1.76
N ASP A 202 8.26 -19.23 1.55
CA ASP A 202 9.25 -19.44 2.62
C ASP A 202 10.05 -18.16 2.92
N GLY A 203 9.66 -17.05 2.29
CA GLY A 203 10.36 -15.78 2.35
C GLY A 203 10.07 -14.92 3.58
N PHE A 204 10.70 -13.74 3.58
CA PHE A 204 10.66 -12.77 4.68
C PHE A 204 9.26 -12.37 5.15
N TRP A 205 8.27 -12.32 4.25
CA TRP A 205 6.89 -11.93 4.59
C TRP A 205 6.17 -12.91 5.54
N PHE A 206 6.67 -14.15 5.64
CA PHE A 206 6.14 -15.21 6.50
C PHE A 206 7.11 -15.61 7.62
N ALA A 207 8.20 -14.86 7.82
CA ALA A 207 9.19 -15.12 8.86
C ALA A 207 8.65 -14.90 10.29
N ILE A 208 7.56 -14.13 10.43
CA ILE A 208 6.91 -13.87 11.72
C ILE A 208 5.71 -14.80 11.89
N PRO A 209 5.66 -15.62 12.97
CA PRO A 209 4.47 -16.43 13.25
C PRO A 209 3.22 -15.55 13.45
N ARG A 210 2.12 -15.90 12.81
CA ARG A 210 0.88 -15.09 12.84
C ARG A 210 0.16 -15.10 14.18
N ASP A 211 0.35 -16.14 14.98
CA ASP A 211 -0.13 -16.16 16.37
C ASP A 211 0.66 -15.16 17.22
N LEU A 212 1.97 -15.04 17.01
CA LEU A 212 2.78 -13.98 17.65
C LEU A 212 2.34 -12.59 17.19
N GLU A 213 2.23 -12.35 15.87
CA GLU A 213 1.79 -11.04 15.36
C GLU A 213 0.42 -10.65 15.92
N ARG A 214 -0.52 -11.60 15.97
CA ARG A 214 -1.85 -11.39 16.59
C ARG A 214 -1.77 -10.98 18.05
N ASP A 215 -0.86 -11.58 18.82
CA ASP A 215 -0.76 -11.30 20.26
C ASP A 215 -0.13 -9.92 20.54
N VAL A 216 0.84 -9.48 19.73
CA VAL A 216 1.63 -8.27 20.01
C VAL A 216 1.26 -7.06 19.18
N TRP A 217 0.70 -7.26 17.98
CA TRP A 217 0.32 -6.19 17.06
C TRP A 217 -0.84 -6.61 16.13
N PRO A 218 -2.07 -6.74 16.66
CA PRO A 218 -3.22 -7.23 15.89
C PRO A 218 -3.83 -6.20 14.92
N THR A 219 -3.16 -5.06 14.71
CA THR A 219 -3.69 -3.90 13.99
C THR A 219 -2.89 -3.59 12.71
N GLU A 220 -3.56 -2.92 11.78
CA GLU A 220 -2.91 -2.14 10.73
C GLU A 220 -2.93 -0.65 11.11
N ASP A 221 -1.84 0.04 10.78
CA ASP A 221 -1.54 1.38 11.29
C ASP A 221 -1.73 2.43 10.18
N PHE A 222 -2.39 3.54 10.52
CA PHE A 222 -2.71 4.61 9.59
C PHE A 222 -2.49 6.00 10.22
N GLU A 223 -2.27 6.98 9.35
CA GLU A 223 -2.22 8.41 9.64
C GLU A 223 -3.42 9.09 8.98
N LEU A 224 -4.34 9.66 9.75
CA LEU A 224 -5.37 10.57 9.27
C LEU A 224 -4.73 11.87 8.81
N VAL A 225 -4.86 12.21 7.53
CA VAL A 225 -4.27 13.42 6.94
C VAL A 225 -5.29 14.48 6.53
N HIS A 226 -6.51 14.05 6.19
CA HIS A 226 -7.62 14.96 5.94
C HIS A 226 -8.90 14.41 6.55
N SER A 227 -9.70 15.32 7.12
CA SER A 227 -11.05 15.04 7.58
C SER A 227 -11.94 16.25 7.31
N THR A 228 -13.13 16.00 6.78
CA THR A 228 -14.21 16.98 6.65
C THR A 228 -15.23 16.88 7.79
N VAL A 229 -15.02 15.93 8.70
CA VAL A 229 -15.82 15.72 9.91
C VAL A 229 -14.96 15.93 11.16
N GLU A 230 -15.61 16.22 12.28
CA GLU A 230 -14.94 16.31 13.57
C GLU A 230 -14.32 14.95 13.94
N THR A 231 -13.05 14.98 14.38
CA THR A 231 -12.27 13.78 14.66
C THR A 231 -11.48 13.93 15.95
N SER A 232 -11.37 12.85 16.72
CA SER A 232 -10.49 12.73 17.88
C SER A 232 -9.54 11.55 17.69
N VAL A 233 -8.23 11.78 17.85
CA VAL A 233 -7.19 10.75 17.74
C VAL A 233 -6.77 10.26 19.14
N PRO A 234 -6.40 8.98 19.31
CA PRO A 234 -6.30 7.96 18.27
C PRO A 234 -7.65 7.35 17.86
N GLU A 235 -7.77 6.91 16.61
CA GLU A 235 -8.94 6.21 16.08
C GLU A 235 -8.72 4.70 16.00
N THR A 236 -9.82 3.93 16.04
CA THR A 236 -9.82 2.47 15.84
C THR A 236 -10.71 2.01 14.68
N ASP A 237 -11.32 2.96 13.97
CA ASP A 237 -12.21 2.74 12.83
C ASP A 237 -12.01 3.89 11.84
N LEU A 238 -11.66 3.58 10.59
CA LEU A 238 -11.47 4.61 9.55
C LEU A 238 -12.75 5.40 9.26
N PHE A 239 -13.92 4.85 9.63
CA PHE A 239 -15.24 5.48 9.48
C PHE A 239 -15.72 6.19 10.75
N ALA A 240 -14.88 6.32 11.79
CA ALA A 240 -15.22 7.09 12.98
C ALA A 240 -15.67 8.52 12.60
N GLY A 241 -16.82 8.95 13.14
CA GLY A 241 -17.46 10.23 12.84
C GLY A 241 -18.37 10.25 11.59
N LEU A 242 -18.46 9.15 10.82
CA LEU A 242 -19.26 9.07 9.59
C LEU A 242 -20.55 8.25 9.72
N ARG A 243 -20.86 7.74 10.91
CA ARG A 243 -22.04 6.90 11.21
C ARG A 243 -23.06 7.63 12.09
#